data_AF-A0A2R6I4P0-F1
#
_entry.id   AF-A0A2R6I4P0-F1
#
_cell.length_a   1.000
_cell.length_b   1.000
_cell.length_c   1.000
_cell.angle_alpha   90.00
_cell.angle_beta   90.00
_cell.angle_gamma   90.00
#
_symmetry.space_group_name_H-M   'P 1'
#
loop_
_entity.id
_entity.type
_entity.pdbx_description
1 polymer ?
#
loop_
_entity_poly.entity_id
_entity_poly.type
_entity_poly.pdbx_seq_one_letter_code
_entity_poly.pdbx_strand_id
1 'polypeptide(L)'
;MAELPGEESDGRTVVTEGYFEREVHLSRDATATFLRELADQIDEGTHLTVSSTEWEVPFEYREPVEVEVEFVSQREGELEIELEFNGAREEDDLTVS
;
A
#
# COMPACT_ATOMS: atom_id res chain seq x y z
N MET A 1 2.12 15.83 17.16
CA MET A 1 2.19 14.79 16.12
C MET A 1 3.12 15.31 15.04
N ALA A 2 3.98 14.47 14.48
CA ALA A 2 4.83 14.90 13.36
C ALA A 2 3.93 15.26 12.17
N GLU A 3 4.27 16.32 11.44
CA GLU A 3 3.64 16.65 10.17
C GLU A 3 3.83 15.48 9.20
N LEU A 4 2.75 15.07 8.54
CA LEU A 4 2.78 14.02 7.52
C LEU A 4 3.40 14.60 6.24
N PRO A 5 4.22 13.83 5.50
CA PRO A 5 4.68 14.26 4.18
C PRO A 5 3.48 14.22 3.22
N GLY A 6 3.09 15.35 2.64
CA GLY A 6 1.97 15.38 1.69
C GLY A 6 1.25 16.71 1.56
N GLU A 7 0.27 16.73 0.67
CA GLU A 7 -0.64 17.86 0.46
C GLU A 7 -1.99 17.60 1.14
N GLU A 8 -2.64 18.64 1.67
CA GLU A 8 -3.98 18.51 2.23
C GLU A 8 -5.03 18.52 1.10
N SER A 9 -5.80 17.44 0.98
CA SER A 9 -6.91 17.32 0.04
C SER A 9 -8.12 16.68 0.72
N ASP A 10 -9.27 17.34 0.64
CA ASP A 10 -10.53 16.87 1.22
C ASP A 10 -10.44 16.49 2.72
N GLY A 11 -9.62 17.22 3.48
CA GLY A 11 -9.42 16.99 4.92
C GLY A 11 -8.52 15.79 5.25
N ARG A 12 -7.88 15.17 4.26
CA ARG A 12 -6.87 14.11 4.42
C ARG A 12 -5.52 14.58 3.90
N THR A 13 -4.43 14.05 4.46
CA THR A 13 -3.09 14.25 3.89
C THR A 13 -2.83 13.20 2.81
N VAL A 14 -2.57 13.65 1.59
CA VAL A 14 -2.21 12.79 0.46
C VAL A 14 -0.69 12.61 0.46
N VAL A 15 -0.24 11.39 0.73
CA VAL A 15 1.17 11.04 0.86
C VAL A 15 1.68 10.55 -0.50
N THR A 16 2.52 11.35 -1.15
CA THR A 16 3.10 11.04 -2.47
C THR A 16 4.63 10.93 -2.46
N GLU A 17 5.28 11.40 -1.41
CA GLU A 17 6.74 11.48 -1.33
C GLU A 17 7.25 11.25 0.11
N GLY A 18 8.54 10.96 0.25
CA GLY A 18 9.19 10.75 1.53
C GLY A 18 8.92 9.36 2.13
N TYR A 19 9.23 9.20 3.41
CA TYR A 19 8.97 7.96 4.14
C TYR A 19 7.68 8.09 4.95
N PHE A 20 6.83 7.08 4.85
CA PHE A 20 5.57 6.99 5.57
C PHE A 20 5.34 5.55 6.03
N GLU A 21 4.99 5.38 7.30
CA GLU A 21 4.69 4.07 7.89
C GLU A 21 3.59 4.24 8.95
N ARG A 22 2.62 3.31 8.95
CA ARG A 22 1.55 3.23 9.95
C ARG A 22 1.16 1.78 10.20
N GLU A 23 1.27 1.35 11.46
CA GLU A 23 0.71 0.09 11.94
C GLU A 23 -0.71 0.32 12.49
N VAL A 24 -1.67 -0.52 12.09
CA VAL A 24 -3.05 -0.49 12.58
C VAL A 24 -3.55 -1.89 12.91
N HIS A 25 -4.35 -1.99 13.97
CA HIS A 25 -5.02 -3.24 14.35
C HIS A 25 -6.48 -3.22 13.90
N LEU A 26 -6.85 -4.12 12.99
CA LEU A 26 -8.21 -4.25 12.47
C LEU A 26 -8.95 -5.42 13.12
N SER A 27 -10.28 -5.31 13.18
CA SER A 27 -11.13 -6.47 13.48
C SER A 27 -11.12 -7.45 12.31
N ARG A 28 -11.45 -8.73 12.57
CA ARG A 28 -11.56 -9.75 11.50
C ARG A 28 -12.40 -9.28 10.31
N ASP A 29 -13.56 -8.68 10.57
CA ASP A 29 -14.48 -8.26 9.51
C ASP A 29 -13.95 -7.03 8.74
N ALA A 30 -13.24 -6.13 9.41
CA ALA A 30 -12.55 -5.01 8.76
C ALA A 30 -11.36 -5.48 7.92
N THR A 31 -10.54 -6.40 8.43
CA THR A 31 -9.44 -7.03 7.67
C THR A 31 -9.97 -7.72 6.41
N ALA A 32 -11.05 -8.48 6.52
CA ALA A 32 -11.65 -9.16 5.37
C ALA A 32 -12.23 -8.18 4.34
N THR A 33 -12.68 -7.00 4.77
CA THR A 33 -13.15 -5.95 3.86
C THR A 33 -11.98 -5.31 3.14
N PHE A 34 -10.95 -4.90 3.88
CA PHE A 34 -9.71 -4.35 3.33
C PHE A 34 -9.08 -5.26 2.26
N LEU A 35 -8.95 -6.56 2.56
CA LEU A 35 -8.35 -7.51 1.61
C LEU A 35 -9.18 -7.70 0.33
N ARG A 36 -10.52 -7.56 0.40
CA ARG A 36 -11.37 -7.63 -0.80
C ARG A 36 -11.22 -6.37 -1.64
N GLU A 37 -11.25 -5.20 -1.02
CA GLU A 37 -11.06 -3.93 -1.73
C GLU A 37 -9.67 -3.83 -2.36
N LEU A 38 -8.63 -4.34 -1.68
CA LEU A 38 -7.29 -4.45 -2.25
C LEU A 38 -7.28 -5.39 -3.46
N ALA A 39 -7.91 -6.56 -3.34
CA ALA A 39 -8.00 -7.52 -4.44
C ALA A 39 -8.76 -6.95 -5.65
N ASP A 40 -9.87 -6.24 -5.41
CA ASP A 40 -10.65 -5.58 -6.47
C ASP A 40 -9.79 -4.56 -7.22
N GLN A 41 -9.02 -3.72 -6.52
CA GLN A 41 -8.12 -2.75 -7.17
C GLN A 41 -6.99 -3.41 -7.97
N ILE A 42 -6.44 -4.54 -7.49
CA ILE A 42 -5.42 -5.32 -8.22
C ILE A 42 -6.01 -5.91 -9.51
N ASP A 43 -7.26 -6.38 -9.50
CA ASP A 43 -7.95 -6.91 -10.67
C ASP A 43 -8.29 -5.81 -11.70
N GLU A 44 -8.58 -4.59 -11.23
CA GLU A 44 -8.86 -3.43 -12.07
C GLU A 44 -7.61 -2.89 -12.79
N GLY A 45 -6.42 -3.04 -12.21
CA GLY A 45 -5.16 -2.69 -12.85
C GLY A 45 -3.99 -2.41 -11.90
N THR A 46 -3.11 -1.50 -12.29
CA THR A 46 -1.86 -1.19 -11.58
C THR A 46 -1.92 0.02 -10.63
N HIS A 47 -3.10 0.59 -10.45
CA HIS A 47 -3.32 1.75 -9.58
C HIS A 47 -3.97 1.30 -8.28
N LEU A 48 -3.33 1.59 -7.17
CA LEU A 48 -3.83 1.32 -5.82
C LEU A 48 -4.00 2.63 -5.05
N THR A 49 -4.95 2.64 -4.14
CA THR A 49 -5.09 3.70 -3.15
C THR A 49 -5.39 3.06 -1.80
N VAL A 50 -4.49 3.27 -0.84
CA VAL A 50 -4.69 2.89 0.56
C VAL A 50 -5.02 4.14 1.35
N SER A 51 -6.10 4.13 2.12
CA SER A 51 -6.53 5.32 2.85
C SER A 51 -7.09 5.03 4.24
N SER A 52 -7.10 6.08 5.06
CA SER A 52 -7.78 6.15 6.33
C SER A 52 -8.60 7.44 6.41
N THR A 53 -9.15 7.75 7.58
CA THR A 53 -9.80 9.04 7.85
C THR A 53 -8.86 10.24 7.82
N GLU A 54 -7.55 10.02 7.98
CA GLU A 54 -6.56 11.10 8.14
C GLU A 54 -5.61 11.22 6.93
N TRP A 55 -5.41 10.14 6.18
CA TRP A 55 -4.41 10.10 5.12
C TRP A 55 -4.83 9.20 3.96
N GLU A 56 -4.20 9.41 2.82
CA GLU A 56 -4.35 8.61 1.61
C GLU A 56 -2.99 8.45 0.92
N VAL A 57 -2.71 7.26 0.41
CA VAL A 57 -1.49 6.93 -0.34
C VAL A 57 -1.93 6.37 -1.70
N PRO A 58 -1.95 7.21 -2.77
CA PRO A 58 -2.08 6.71 -4.13
C PRO A 58 -0.75 6.10 -4.59
N PHE A 59 -0.80 4.95 -5.26
CA PHE A 59 0.41 4.25 -5.70
C PHE A 59 0.18 3.51 -7.02
N GLU A 60 1.04 3.75 -8.01
CA GLU A 60 1.09 2.97 -9.24
C GLU A 60 2.24 1.96 -9.18
N TYR A 61 1.93 0.68 -9.31
CA TYR A 61 2.91 -0.41 -9.21
C TYR A 61 3.18 -1.07 -10.56
N ARG A 62 4.28 -1.83 -10.64
CA ARG A 62 4.61 -2.70 -11.78
C ARG A 62 4.52 -4.17 -11.37
N GLU A 63 4.25 -5.01 -12.35
CA GLU A 63 4.24 -6.46 -12.16
C GLU A 63 5.66 -7.07 -12.19
N PRO A 64 5.89 -8.21 -11.51
CA PRO A 64 4.95 -8.92 -10.62
C PRO A 64 4.86 -8.28 -9.23
N VAL A 65 3.75 -8.52 -8.53
CA VAL A 65 3.62 -8.27 -7.08
C VAL A 65 4.30 -9.41 -6.32
N GLU A 66 5.13 -9.06 -5.34
CA GLU A 66 5.77 -10.06 -4.47
C GLU A 66 4.85 -10.40 -3.30
N VAL A 67 4.73 -11.70 -2.99
CA VAL A 67 3.94 -12.22 -1.87
C VAL A 67 4.83 -13.13 -1.05
N GLU A 68 5.09 -12.73 0.20
CA GLU A 68 5.86 -13.51 1.16
C GLU A 68 4.92 -14.15 2.20
N VAL A 69 5.24 -15.39 2.59
CA VAL A 69 4.51 -16.12 3.63
C VAL A 69 5.52 -16.71 4.60
N GLU A 70 5.52 -16.22 5.84
CA GLU A 70 6.40 -16.70 6.91
C GLU A 70 5.58 -17.34 8.04
N PHE A 71 6.08 -18.45 8.59
CA PHE A 71 5.48 -19.12 9.75
C PHE A 71 6.53 -19.44 10.80
N VAL A 72 6.34 -18.91 12.01
CA VAL A 72 7.23 -19.11 13.15
C VAL A 72 6.52 -19.88 14.26
N SER A 73 6.95 -21.12 14.52
CA SER A 73 6.27 -22.02 15.45
C SER A 73 6.70 -21.91 16.93
N GLN A 74 7.64 -21.01 17.25
CA GLN A 74 8.17 -20.90 18.61
C GLN A 74 7.31 -19.93 19.45
N ARG A 75 7.03 -20.31 20.70
CA ARG A 75 6.18 -19.57 21.65
C ARG A 75 4.69 -19.54 21.28
N GLU A 76 4.24 -18.52 20.55
CA GLU A 76 2.81 -18.23 20.34
C GLU A 76 2.30 -18.61 18.95
N GLY A 77 3.18 -19.02 18.03
CA GLY A 77 2.81 -19.43 16.69
C GLY A 77 2.36 -18.22 15.85
N GLU A 78 3.22 -17.74 14.98
CA GLU A 78 3.00 -16.54 14.18
C GLU A 78 2.93 -16.91 12.70
N LEU A 79 1.99 -16.29 11.98
CA LEU A 79 1.83 -16.40 10.53
C LEU A 79 1.79 -14.99 9.97
N GLU A 80 2.71 -14.70 9.07
CA GLU A 80 2.82 -13.41 8.39
C GLU A 80 2.59 -13.62 6.90
N ILE A 81 1.86 -12.68 6.30
CA ILE A 81 1.60 -12.63 4.85
C ILE A 81 1.83 -11.19 4.44
N GLU A 82 2.85 -10.96 3.63
CA GLU A 82 3.25 -9.63 3.18
C GLU A 82 3.11 -9.52 1.67
N LEU A 83 2.66 -8.34 1.22
CA LEU A 83 2.59 -7.99 -0.20
C LEU A 83 3.49 -6.80 -0.45
N GLU A 84 4.45 -6.92 -1.37
CA GLU A 84 5.30 -5.82 -1.78
C GLU A 84 4.95 -5.34 -3.20
N PHE A 85 4.57 -4.07 -3.28
CA PHE A 85 4.26 -3.37 -4.54
C PHE A 85 5.42 -2.47 -4.92
N ASN A 86 6.04 -2.78 -6.05
CA ASN A 86 7.17 -2.04 -6.57
C ASN A 86 6.68 -0.93 -7.52
N GLY A 87 7.09 0.33 -7.31
CA GLY A 87 6.59 1.46 -8.09
C GLY A 87 6.86 1.34 -9.60
N ALA A 88 5.95 1.86 -10.43
CA ALA A 88 6.21 2.02 -11.86
C ALA A 88 7.47 2.89 -12.04
N ARG A 89 8.47 2.40 -12.79
CA ARG A 89 9.58 3.26 -13.20
C ARG A 89 9.08 4.12 -14.35
N GLU A 90 9.35 5.42 -14.33
CA GLU A 90 9.30 6.21 -15.56
C GLU A 90 10.34 5.59 -16.51
N GLU A 91 9.90 4.90 -17.57
CA GLU A 91 10.78 4.61 -18.70
C GLU A 91 11.06 5.97 -19.37
N ASP A 92 12.23 6.53 -19.12
CA ASP A 92 12.78 7.67 -19.87
C ASP A 92 12.88 7.29 -21.36
N ASP A 93 11.78 7.43 -22.10
CA ASP A 93 11.74 7.28 -23.55
C ASP A 93 12.27 8.57 -24.21
N LEU A 94 13.52 8.91 -23.87
CA LEU A 94 14.25 10.01 -24.49
C LEU A 94 14.63 9.62 -25.92
N THR A 95 13.80 9.96 -26.89
CA THR A 95 14.18 9.92 -28.31
C THR A 95 14.58 11.30 -28.81
N VAL A 96 15.77 11.40 -29.43
CA VAL A 96 16.20 12.58 -30.21
C VAL A 96 15.97 12.30 -31.70
N SER A 97 15.38 13.27 -32.41
CA SER A 97 15.21 13.24 -33.87
C SER A 97 16.38 13.91 -34.59
#